data_AF-A0A061FXP4-F1
#
_entry.id   AF-A0A061FXP4-F1
#
_cell.length_a   1.000
_cell.length_b   1.000
_cell.length_c   1.000
_cell.angle_alpha   90.00
_cell.angle_beta   90.00
_cell.angle_gamma   90.00
#
_symmetry.space_group_name_H-M   'P 1'
#
loop_
_entity.id
_entity.type
_entity.pdbx_description
1 polymer ?
#
loop_
_entity_poly.entity_id
_entity_poly.type
_entity_poly.pdbx_seq_one_letter_code
_entity_poly.pdbx_strand_id
1 'polypeptide(L)'
;MTITATPCVKDGCLLVRGKVLLTKVPKNIIVSQGSRGSAFLGATSGIPSSRHVFTLGVLEGYKLLCLFRFKIWWMIPRYGESGSEIPMETQMLLLEVREESAVDDGISSDPATENTFYILFLPVLDGEFRTSLQGTSANELQFCVESGDANVQTSQILEPVFINSGDNPFELIKNSIKILEKHKGTFSHIENKKIPAHLDWFGWCTWDAFYTEVNPQGIKEGLQSFSDGGCSPKFLVIDDGWQDTVNEFRKEGEPLIEGTQFATRLVDIKENSKFKSSGSDAGCDGLHEFIDTIKGKYGLKYVYVWHALAGYWGGVLSSSETMKKYNPKIVYPVQSPGIIGNLRDIIPDSLEKYGVGIIDPQKIFDFYNDLHSYLSSSGVDGVKVDAQNLIETLGSGFGGRVSLTRQYQQALEQSVSRNFRDNNLICCMSHNSDSIYSSKKSVVARASEDFMPREPTFQTLHIASVAFNSLLLGEIVVPDWDMFHSKHDTAEFHGAARSIGGCAVYVRRLVLPDGSILRARHAGRPTRDCLFRDPVMDGKFWSGCSFCSHRIA
;
A
#
# COMPACT_ATOMS: atom_id res chain seq x y z
N MET A 1 -7.59 0.33 36.17
CA MET A 1 -6.43 0.55 35.27
C MET A 1 -5.35 -0.42 35.68
N THR A 2 -5.19 -1.50 34.93
CA THR A 2 -4.04 -2.40 35.09
C THR A 2 -2.84 -1.68 34.49
N ILE A 3 -1.80 -1.41 35.27
CA ILE A 3 -0.55 -0.84 34.74
C ILE A 3 0.13 -1.97 33.95
N THR A 4 0.03 -1.93 32.62
CA THR A 4 0.74 -2.90 31.76
C THR A 4 2.24 -2.66 31.93
N ALA A 5 2.96 -3.69 32.38
CA ALA A 5 4.42 -3.60 32.53
C ALA A 5 5.08 -3.37 31.15
N THR A 6 5.90 -2.32 31.07
CA THR A 6 6.64 -1.97 29.85
C THR A 6 7.61 -3.09 29.47
N PRO A 7 7.79 -3.41 28.18
CA PRO A 7 8.80 -4.34 27.72
C PRO A 7 10.19 -4.02 28.27
N CYS A 8 10.93 -5.05 28.69
CA CYS A 8 12.28 -4.89 29.24
C CYS A 8 13.16 -6.10 28.96
N VAL A 9 14.48 -5.90 28.99
CA VAL A 9 15.46 -6.99 28.89
C VAL A 9 16.01 -7.31 30.27
N LYS A 10 15.92 -8.58 30.67
CA LYS A 10 16.46 -9.10 31.93
C LYS A 10 17.08 -10.47 31.68
N ASP A 11 18.29 -10.70 32.19
CA ASP A 11 19.00 -11.98 32.12
C ASP A 11 19.09 -12.56 30.68
N GLY A 12 19.31 -11.68 29.69
CA GLY A 12 19.38 -12.06 28.27
C GLY A 12 18.04 -12.44 27.64
N CYS A 13 16.92 -12.08 28.26
CA CYS A 13 15.57 -12.34 27.76
C CYS A 13 14.79 -11.03 27.61
N LEU A 14 14.00 -10.89 26.53
CA LEU A 14 13.03 -9.81 26.37
C LEU A 14 11.72 -10.27 27.01
N LEU A 15 11.23 -9.52 28.00
CA LEU A 15 9.98 -9.80 28.68
C LEU A 15 8.91 -8.78 28.28
N VAL A 16 7.68 -9.27 28.07
CA VAL A 16 6.49 -8.45 27.84
C VAL A 16 5.39 -8.97 28.76
N ARG A 17 4.81 -8.09 29.60
CA ARG A 17 3.85 -8.48 30.64
C ARG A 17 4.35 -9.65 31.53
N GLY A 18 5.66 -9.70 31.78
CA GLY A 18 6.29 -10.74 32.59
C GLY A 18 6.50 -12.09 31.90
N LYS A 19 6.05 -12.28 30.65
CA LYS A 19 6.32 -13.48 29.85
C LYS A 19 7.60 -13.30 29.04
N VAL A 20 8.43 -14.35 28.99
CA VAL A 20 9.67 -14.37 28.18
C VAL A 20 9.31 -14.54 26.72
N LEU A 21 9.51 -13.48 25.95
CA LEU A 21 9.17 -13.44 24.53
C LEU A 21 10.34 -13.83 23.63
N LEU A 22 11.52 -13.23 23.87
CA LEU A 22 12.75 -13.57 23.16
C LEU A 22 13.80 -14.06 24.16
N THR A 23 14.55 -15.08 23.78
CA THR A 23 15.72 -15.55 24.53
C THR A 23 17.01 -15.19 23.79
N LYS A 24 18.16 -15.28 24.47
CA LYS A 24 19.48 -14.95 23.90
C LYS A 24 19.55 -13.53 23.30
N VAL A 25 18.89 -12.56 23.92
CA VAL A 25 18.90 -11.16 23.50
C VAL A 25 20.34 -10.61 23.60
N PRO A 26 20.94 -10.13 22.50
CA PRO A 26 22.30 -9.59 22.51
C PRO A 26 22.45 -8.33 23.36
N LYS A 27 23.65 -8.10 23.90
CA LYS A 27 23.94 -6.96 24.79
C LYS A 27 23.87 -5.58 24.11
N ASN A 28 23.98 -5.52 22.79
CA ASN A 28 23.89 -4.28 22.03
C ASN A 28 22.45 -3.88 21.70
N ILE A 29 21.44 -4.68 22.09
CA ILE A 29 20.03 -4.29 21.99
C ILE A 29 19.69 -3.28 23.08
N ILE A 30 19.00 -2.22 22.66
CA ILE A 30 18.57 -1.11 23.50
C ILE A 30 17.05 -1.17 23.59
N VAL A 31 16.50 -1.03 24.80
CA VAL A 31 15.06 -0.88 25.02
C VAL A 31 14.78 0.51 25.55
N SER A 32 14.07 1.31 24.76
CA SER A 32 13.65 2.67 25.11
C SER A 32 12.16 2.65 25.44
N GLN A 33 11.77 3.25 26.56
CA GLN A 33 10.36 3.30 26.95
C GLN A 33 9.55 4.18 26.00
N GLY A 34 8.41 3.67 25.55
CA GLY A 34 7.40 4.42 24.82
C GLY A 34 6.27 4.87 25.72
N SER A 35 5.22 5.44 25.11
CA SER A 35 4.04 5.86 25.86
C SER A 35 3.08 4.70 26.12
N ARG A 36 2.33 4.74 27.23
CA ARG A 36 1.23 3.79 27.54
C ARG A 36 1.66 2.31 27.57
N GLY A 37 2.85 2.02 28.09
CA GLY A 37 3.36 0.65 28.25
C GLY A 37 3.97 0.04 26.98
N SER A 38 4.11 0.82 25.91
CA SER A 38 4.87 0.42 24.72
C SER A 38 6.38 0.66 24.90
N ALA A 39 7.19 0.13 23.99
CA ALA A 39 8.63 0.40 23.95
C ALA A 39 9.15 0.44 22.50
N PHE A 40 10.40 0.87 22.35
CA PHE A 40 11.17 0.71 21.13
C PHE A 40 12.38 -0.19 21.38
N LEU A 41 12.66 -1.09 20.42
CA LEU A 41 13.82 -1.97 20.42
C LEU A 41 14.82 -1.45 19.39
N GLY A 42 15.91 -0.85 19.85
CA GLY A 42 17.01 -0.33 19.03
C GLY A 42 18.29 -1.16 19.16
N ALA A 43 19.35 -0.77 18.46
CA ALA A 43 20.67 -1.38 18.56
C ALA A 43 21.81 -0.44 18.18
N THR A 44 23.02 -0.80 18.61
CA THR A 44 24.28 -0.15 18.20
C THR A 44 25.21 -1.12 17.49
N SER A 45 26.05 -0.56 16.63
CA SER A 45 27.13 -1.22 15.90
C SER A 45 28.43 -0.44 16.10
N GLY A 46 29.57 -1.13 16.07
CA GLY A 46 30.89 -0.50 16.15
C GLY A 46 31.32 0.20 14.85
N ILE A 47 30.62 -0.03 13.74
CA ILE A 47 31.00 0.46 12.41
C ILE A 47 29.80 1.16 11.78
N PRO A 48 29.94 2.39 11.24
CA PRO A 48 28.90 3.02 10.45
C PRO A 48 28.59 2.25 9.16
N SER A 49 27.31 2.15 8.81
CA SER A 49 26.86 1.54 7.55
C SER A 49 25.54 2.16 7.11
N SER A 50 25.28 2.14 5.80
CA SER A 50 23.97 2.45 5.22
C SER A 50 22.97 1.31 5.38
N ARG A 51 23.44 0.12 5.78
CA ARG A 51 22.63 -1.06 6.07
C ARG A 51 23.16 -1.84 7.26
N HIS A 52 22.28 -2.17 8.21
CA HIS A 52 22.57 -3.08 9.33
C HIS A 52 21.52 -4.18 9.43
N VAL A 53 21.93 -5.33 9.98
CA VAL A 53 21.02 -6.40 10.40
C VAL A 53 21.38 -6.74 11.84
N PHE A 54 20.42 -6.59 12.75
CA PHE A 54 20.61 -6.85 14.17
C PHE A 54 19.71 -7.99 14.63
N THR A 55 20.25 -8.93 15.40
CA THR A 55 19.48 -10.01 16.05
C THR A 55 18.84 -9.49 17.34
N LEU A 56 17.52 -9.62 17.46
CA LEU A 56 16.78 -9.31 18.69
C LEU A 56 16.80 -10.47 19.69
N GLY A 57 16.92 -11.70 19.21
CA GLY A 57 16.93 -12.92 20.03
C GLY A 57 16.19 -14.06 19.33
N VAL A 58 16.07 -15.20 20.00
CA VAL A 58 15.34 -16.38 19.52
C VAL A 58 13.87 -16.27 19.88
N LEU A 59 12.99 -16.45 18.88
CA LEU A 59 11.54 -16.46 19.00
C LEU A 59 10.99 -17.85 18.68
N GLU A 60 10.37 -18.52 19.66
CA GLU A 60 9.81 -19.87 19.49
C GLU A 60 8.55 -20.04 20.36
N GLY A 61 7.62 -20.89 19.93
CA GLY A 61 6.48 -21.32 20.74
C GLY A 61 5.31 -20.34 20.78
N TYR A 62 5.25 -19.40 19.83
CA TYR A 62 4.19 -18.41 19.72
C TYR A 62 3.56 -18.46 18.34
N LYS A 63 2.23 -18.57 18.28
CA LYS A 63 1.52 -18.39 17.01
C LYS A 63 1.74 -16.97 16.50
N LEU A 64 2.16 -16.87 15.25
CA LEU A 64 2.47 -15.59 14.62
C LEU A 64 1.63 -15.34 13.38
N LEU A 65 1.36 -14.06 13.15
CA LEU A 65 0.87 -13.49 11.91
C LEU A 65 1.83 -12.38 11.50
N CYS A 66 2.39 -12.49 10.30
CA CYS A 66 3.20 -11.45 9.67
C CYS A 66 2.45 -10.83 8.50
N LEU A 67 2.64 -9.52 8.28
CA LEU A 67 2.41 -8.91 6.97
C LEU A 67 3.78 -8.58 6.39
N PHE A 68 4.14 -9.22 5.29
CA PHE A 68 5.45 -9.05 4.66
C PHE A 68 5.30 -8.69 3.19
N ARG A 69 6.28 -7.97 2.65
CA ARG A 69 6.32 -7.68 1.22
C ARG A 69 6.88 -8.89 0.47
N PHE A 70 6.01 -9.63 -0.21
CA PHE A 70 6.42 -10.75 -1.05
C PHE A 70 7.01 -10.32 -2.39
N LYS A 71 6.83 -9.04 -2.76
CA LYS A 71 7.55 -8.37 -3.85
C LYS A 71 7.57 -6.86 -3.62
N ILE A 72 8.18 -6.11 -4.53
CA ILE A 72 8.36 -4.66 -4.35
C ILE A 72 7.03 -3.88 -4.22
N TRP A 73 5.92 -4.35 -4.77
CA TRP A 73 4.68 -3.57 -4.77
C TRP A 73 3.77 -3.84 -3.57
N TRP A 74 3.72 -5.10 -3.09
CA TRP A 74 2.59 -5.60 -2.31
C TRP A 74 3.00 -6.43 -1.11
N MET A 75 2.11 -6.45 -0.12
CA MET A 75 2.19 -7.31 1.06
C MET A 75 1.21 -8.46 0.96
N ILE A 76 1.51 -9.55 1.66
CA ILE A 76 0.58 -10.65 1.94
C ILE A 76 0.77 -11.15 3.38
N PRO A 77 -0.22 -11.84 3.97
CA PRO A 77 -0.04 -12.47 5.27
C PRO A 77 0.88 -13.70 5.20
N ARG A 78 1.59 -13.97 6.30
CA ARG A 78 2.26 -15.24 6.59
C ARG A 78 1.95 -15.67 8.02
N TYR A 79 1.88 -16.97 8.25
CA TYR A 79 1.59 -17.59 9.55
C TYR A 79 2.71 -18.55 9.93
N GLY A 80 2.82 -18.85 11.23
CA GLY A 80 3.82 -19.79 11.75
C GLY A 80 3.79 -19.89 13.28
N GLU A 81 4.81 -20.53 13.83
CA GLU A 81 5.00 -20.71 15.28
C GLU A 81 6.43 -20.44 15.75
N SER A 82 7.36 -20.11 14.83
CA SER A 82 8.76 -19.88 15.14
C SER A 82 9.40 -18.76 14.32
N GLY A 83 10.51 -18.21 14.81
CA GLY A 83 11.23 -17.10 14.18
C GLY A 83 11.67 -17.40 12.75
N SER A 84 11.99 -18.66 12.42
CA SER A 84 12.42 -19.06 11.07
C SER A 84 11.34 -18.91 9.99
N GLU A 85 10.07 -18.83 10.39
CA GLU A 85 8.94 -18.69 9.48
C GLU A 85 8.60 -17.23 9.17
N ILE A 86 9.30 -16.27 9.80
CA ILE A 86 9.13 -14.84 9.56
C ILE A 86 9.89 -14.45 8.28
N PRO A 87 9.20 -14.08 7.19
CA PRO A 87 9.87 -13.76 5.94
C PRO A 87 10.66 -12.46 6.02
N MET A 88 11.65 -12.31 5.15
CA MET A 88 12.30 -11.02 4.91
C MET A 88 11.26 -9.98 4.49
N GLU A 89 11.50 -8.71 4.81
CA GLU A 89 10.58 -7.61 4.50
C GLU A 89 9.24 -7.67 5.25
N THR A 90 9.22 -8.29 6.43
CA THR A 90 8.07 -8.24 7.34
C THR A 90 7.90 -6.83 7.91
N GLN A 91 6.71 -6.24 7.73
CA GLN A 91 6.37 -4.88 8.16
C GLN A 91 5.38 -4.81 9.33
N MET A 92 4.80 -5.96 9.71
CA MET A 92 4.01 -6.13 10.93
C MET A 92 4.18 -7.56 11.40
N LEU A 93 4.41 -7.76 12.68
CA LEU A 93 4.40 -9.07 13.33
C LEU A 93 3.46 -9.01 14.54
N LEU A 94 2.45 -9.88 14.55
CA LEU A 94 1.50 -10.04 15.65
C LEU A 94 1.66 -11.44 16.23
N LEU A 95 1.72 -11.54 17.55
CA LEU A 95 1.86 -12.79 18.28
C LEU A 95 0.65 -13.03 19.19
N GLU A 96 0.16 -14.27 19.24
CA GLU A 96 -0.79 -14.73 20.27
C GLU A 96 -0.01 -15.33 21.45
N VAL A 97 -0.26 -14.81 22.65
CA VAL A 97 0.31 -15.31 23.90
C VAL A 97 -0.79 -15.85 24.78
N ARG A 98 -0.65 -17.11 25.22
CA ARG A 98 -1.57 -17.75 26.16
C ARG A 98 -0.94 -17.77 27.55
N GLU A 99 -1.67 -17.26 28.53
CA GLU A 99 -1.34 -17.38 29.94
C GLU A 99 -1.77 -18.78 30.44
N GLU A 100 -0.81 -19.57 30.92
CA GLU A 100 -1.11 -20.83 31.61
C GLU A 100 -1.90 -20.54 32.90
N SER A 101 -3.15 -21.02 32.98
CA SER A 101 -3.96 -20.96 34.20
C SER A 101 -3.42 -21.96 35.23
N ALA A 102 -3.15 -21.50 36.45
CA ALA A 102 -2.69 -22.34 37.56
C ALA A 102 -3.81 -23.20 38.20
N VAL A 103 -5.02 -23.24 37.64
CA VAL A 103 -6.14 -24.04 38.16
C VAL A 103 -6.95 -24.58 36.99
N ASP A 104 -6.74 -25.87 36.68
CA ASP A 104 -7.59 -26.64 35.76
C ASP A 104 -8.66 -27.35 36.61
N ASP A 105 -9.59 -26.58 37.17
CA ASP A 105 -10.79 -27.14 37.79
C ASP A 105 -11.84 -27.29 36.68
N GLY A 106 -11.87 -28.47 36.06
CA GLY A 106 -12.62 -28.82 34.84
C GLY A 106 -14.15 -28.68 34.88
N ILE A 107 -14.68 -27.49 35.19
CA ILE A 107 -16.11 -27.17 35.27
C ILE A 107 -16.43 -25.78 34.69
N SER A 108 -15.78 -25.37 33.59
CA SER A 108 -16.32 -24.24 32.80
C SER A 108 -16.33 -24.57 31.31
N SER A 109 -17.52 -24.51 30.72
CA SER A 109 -17.80 -24.84 29.32
C SER A 109 -17.75 -23.61 28.42
N ASP A 110 -16.97 -22.57 28.78
CA ASP A 110 -16.81 -21.37 27.97
C ASP A 110 -15.37 -21.29 27.43
N PRO A 111 -15.13 -21.61 26.15
CA PRO A 111 -13.78 -21.77 25.64
C PRO A 111 -13.13 -20.41 25.31
N ALA A 112 -12.06 -20.08 26.03
CA ALA A 112 -10.89 -19.30 25.56
C ALA A 112 -11.00 -17.77 25.39
N THR A 113 -11.45 -17.03 26.41
CA THR A 113 -11.34 -15.54 26.40
C THR A 113 -10.52 -14.92 27.53
N GLU A 114 -10.34 -15.56 28.70
CA GLU A 114 -9.76 -14.85 29.86
C GLU A 114 -8.22 -14.87 29.95
N ASN A 115 -7.53 -15.74 29.22
CA ASN A 115 -6.07 -15.94 29.36
C ASN A 115 -5.23 -15.64 28.11
N THR A 116 -5.74 -14.93 27.10
CA THR A 116 -4.97 -14.64 25.88
C THR A 116 -4.72 -13.15 25.73
N PHE A 117 -3.47 -12.77 25.47
CA PHE A 117 -3.12 -11.42 25.03
C PHE A 117 -2.24 -11.46 23.79
N TYR A 118 -2.06 -10.30 23.17
CA TYR A 118 -1.33 -10.15 21.92
C TYR A 118 -0.14 -9.23 22.08
N ILE A 119 0.91 -9.50 21.32
CA ILE A 119 2.11 -8.65 21.24
C ILE A 119 2.29 -8.25 19.77
N LEU A 120 2.43 -6.95 19.55
CA LEU A 120 2.59 -6.35 18.23
C LEU A 120 4.00 -5.77 18.10
N PHE A 121 4.67 -6.12 17.01
CA PHE A 121 5.90 -5.48 16.55
C PHE A 121 5.61 -4.74 15.24
N LEU A 122 5.95 -3.45 15.24
CA LEU A 122 5.89 -2.60 14.06
C LEU A 122 7.32 -2.07 13.79
N PRO A 123 8.02 -2.57 12.77
CA PRO A 123 9.17 -1.85 12.24
C PRO A 123 8.70 -0.49 11.69
N VAL A 124 9.43 0.56 12.03
CA VAL A 124 9.12 1.95 11.72
C VAL A 124 10.36 2.68 11.17
N LEU A 125 10.16 3.92 10.74
CA LEU A 125 11.25 4.79 10.31
C LEU A 125 11.99 5.38 11.52
N ASP A 126 13.32 5.41 11.44
CA ASP A 126 14.20 6.10 12.38
C ASP A 126 15.12 7.05 11.62
N GLY A 127 14.80 8.35 11.64
CA GLY A 127 15.43 9.36 10.78
C GLY A 127 15.26 9.04 9.29
N GLU A 128 16.38 8.79 8.62
CA GLU A 128 16.48 8.44 7.20
C GLU A 128 16.60 6.93 6.94
N PHE A 129 16.43 6.11 7.98
CA PHE A 129 16.52 4.65 7.88
C PHE A 129 15.14 4.02 7.95
N ARG A 130 14.89 3.09 7.02
CA ARG A 130 13.70 2.23 7.01
C ARG A 130 14.04 0.90 7.68
N THR A 131 13.10 0.38 8.46
CA THR A 131 13.23 -0.92 9.13
C THR A 131 12.31 -1.98 8.52
N SER A 132 12.76 -3.24 8.45
CA SER A 132 11.94 -4.44 8.29
C SER A 132 12.35 -5.53 9.27
N LEU A 133 11.48 -6.51 9.50
CA LEU A 133 11.77 -7.72 10.27
C LEU A 133 12.08 -8.91 9.34
N GLN A 134 12.85 -9.86 9.84
CA GLN A 134 13.13 -11.14 9.19
C GLN A 134 13.50 -12.23 10.20
N GLY A 135 13.27 -13.48 9.83
CA GLY A 135 13.71 -14.66 10.55
C GLY A 135 15.03 -15.24 10.05
N THR A 136 15.69 -16.06 10.87
CA THR A 136 16.79 -16.94 10.45
C THR A 136 16.43 -18.41 10.64
N SER A 137 17.19 -19.31 10.02
CA SER A 137 17.04 -20.77 10.23
C SER A 137 17.28 -21.23 11.66
N ALA A 138 17.88 -20.38 12.51
CA ALA A 138 18.09 -20.64 13.93
C ALA A 138 16.98 -20.03 14.82
N ASN A 139 15.82 -19.70 14.24
CA ASN A 139 14.69 -19.05 14.90
C ASN A 139 15.01 -17.67 15.50
N GLU A 140 16.08 -17.03 15.04
CA GLU A 140 16.39 -15.67 15.46
C GLU A 140 15.47 -14.67 14.74
N LEU A 141 14.83 -13.81 15.51
CA LEU A 141 14.17 -12.61 14.98
C LEU A 141 15.24 -11.52 14.80
N GLN A 142 15.30 -10.96 13.60
CA GLN A 142 16.19 -9.86 13.25
C GLN A 142 15.39 -8.66 12.77
N PHE A 143 15.98 -7.46 12.91
CA PHE A 143 15.54 -6.30 12.16
C PHE A 143 16.65 -5.82 11.22
N CYS A 144 16.27 -5.52 9.99
CA CYS A 144 17.10 -4.92 8.96
C CYS A 144 16.80 -3.43 8.89
N VAL A 145 17.84 -2.60 8.92
CA VAL A 145 17.73 -1.14 8.79
C VAL A 145 18.57 -0.69 7.60
N GLU A 146 17.99 0.14 6.75
CA GLU A 146 18.64 0.62 5.52
C GLU A 146 18.23 2.04 5.14
N SER A 147 19.19 2.85 4.69
CA SER A 147 18.96 4.20 4.17
C SER A 147 18.76 4.23 2.66
N GLY A 148 19.17 3.20 1.92
CA GLY A 148 19.13 3.19 0.45
C GLY A 148 20.14 4.14 -0.22
N ASP A 149 21.09 4.70 0.53
CA ASP A 149 22.17 5.55 0.01
C ASP A 149 23.48 5.22 0.75
N ALA A 150 24.54 4.87 0.02
CA ALA A 150 25.83 4.50 0.58
C ALA A 150 26.48 5.62 1.42
N ASN A 151 26.10 6.88 1.19
CA ASN A 151 26.61 8.03 1.91
C ASN A 151 25.81 8.36 3.18
N VAL A 152 24.61 7.79 3.33
CA VAL A 152 23.76 7.97 4.52
C VAL A 152 23.98 6.78 5.44
N GLN A 153 24.92 6.94 6.37
CA GLN A 153 25.37 5.88 7.27
C GLN A 153 25.07 6.21 8.73
N THR A 154 24.90 5.17 9.54
CA THR A 154 24.77 5.29 10.98
C THR A 154 25.48 4.13 11.67
N SER A 155 25.87 4.30 12.94
CA SER A 155 26.32 3.23 13.83
C SER A 155 25.28 2.91 14.91
N GLN A 156 24.19 3.65 14.98
CA GLN A 156 23.17 3.51 16.02
C GLN A 156 21.78 3.80 15.47
N ILE A 157 20.82 2.99 15.92
CA ILE A 157 19.41 3.10 15.58
C ILE A 157 18.62 2.88 16.88
N LEU A 158 17.78 3.83 17.28
CA LEU A 158 17.19 3.89 18.62
C LEU A 158 15.73 3.46 18.64
N GLU A 159 14.99 3.81 17.60
CA GLU A 159 13.54 3.59 17.52
C GLU A 159 13.09 2.83 16.26
N PRO A 160 13.76 1.75 15.82
CA PRO A 160 13.44 1.08 14.56
C PRO A 160 12.27 0.11 14.67
N VAL A 161 12.03 -0.47 15.85
CA VAL A 161 10.97 -1.45 16.07
C VAL A 161 10.17 -1.04 17.28
N PHE A 162 8.92 -0.64 17.06
CA PHE A 162 7.95 -0.37 18.09
C PHE A 162 7.31 -1.68 18.57
N ILE A 163 7.22 -1.87 19.88
CA ILE A 163 6.59 -3.04 20.51
C ILE A 163 5.49 -2.61 21.49
N ASN A 164 4.35 -3.28 21.43
CA ASN A 164 3.22 -3.04 22.33
C ASN A 164 2.43 -4.33 22.61
N SER A 165 1.59 -4.34 23.65
CA SER A 165 0.76 -5.51 23.99
C SER A 165 -0.64 -5.13 24.44
N GLY A 166 -1.60 -6.04 24.28
CA GLY A 166 -3.00 -5.82 24.66
C GLY A 166 -3.88 -7.05 24.46
N ASP A 167 -5.07 -7.04 25.06
CA ASP A 167 -5.98 -8.21 25.08
C ASP A 167 -6.89 -8.30 23.83
N ASN A 168 -6.97 -7.22 23.05
CA ASN A 168 -7.69 -7.18 21.79
C ASN A 168 -6.73 -6.77 20.66
N PRO A 169 -6.54 -7.59 19.61
CA PRO A 169 -5.52 -7.34 18.60
C PRO A 169 -5.88 -6.13 17.70
N PHE A 170 -7.16 -5.87 17.47
CA PHE A 170 -7.61 -4.74 16.65
C PHE A 170 -7.41 -3.42 17.39
N GLU A 171 -7.79 -3.36 18.66
CA GLU A 171 -7.51 -2.19 19.51
C GLU A 171 -6.01 -1.99 19.73
N LEU A 172 -5.24 -3.07 19.85
CA LEU A 172 -3.79 -3.01 19.96
C LEU A 172 -3.16 -2.35 18.73
N ILE A 173 -3.53 -2.77 17.53
CA ILE A 173 -3.00 -2.18 16.28
C ILE A 173 -3.43 -0.71 16.17
N LYS A 174 -4.72 -0.42 16.32
CA LYS A 174 -5.27 0.95 16.28
C LYS A 174 -4.55 1.90 17.24
N ASN A 175 -4.46 1.53 18.52
CA ASN A 175 -3.83 2.37 19.53
C ASN A 175 -2.33 2.52 19.31
N SER A 176 -1.66 1.49 18.79
CA SER A 176 -0.24 1.55 18.44
C SER A 176 0.03 2.54 17.30
N ILE A 177 -0.80 2.54 16.25
CA ILE A 177 -0.69 3.50 15.14
C ILE A 177 -0.94 4.94 15.64
N LYS A 178 -1.91 5.16 16.53
CA LYS A 178 -2.14 6.49 17.15
C LYS A 178 -0.98 6.96 18.04
N ILE A 179 -0.35 6.04 18.78
CA ILE A 179 0.86 6.35 19.56
C ILE A 179 1.98 6.78 18.62
N LEU A 180 2.21 6.01 17.55
CA LEU A 180 3.24 6.30 16.54
C LEU A 180 2.97 7.61 15.78
N GLU A 181 1.72 7.90 15.43
CA GLU A 181 1.34 9.17 14.80
C GLU A 181 1.78 10.36 15.68
N LYS A 182 1.42 10.34 16.97
CA LYS A 182 1.77 11.40 17.91
C LYS A 182 3.28 11.49 18.14
N HIS A 183 3.97 10.35 18.21
CA HIS A 183 5.40 10.28 18.50
C HIS A 183 6.27 10.70 17.32
N LYS A 184 5.96 10.22 16.11
CA LYS A 184 6.76 10.45 14.90
C LYS A 184 6.33 11.71 14.15
N GLY A 185 5.04 12.03 14.12
CA GLY A 185 4.52 13.24 13.46
C GLY A 185 4.68 13.30 11.93
N THR A 186 5.02 12.18 11.27
CA THR A 186 5.29 12.09 9.82
C THR A 186 4.14 11.53 9.00
N PHE A 187 3.15 10.91 9.63
CA PHE A 187 1.95 10.35 9.01
C PHE A 187 0.75 10.63 9.91
N SER A 188 -0.45 10.30 9.44
CA SER A 188 -1.67 10.43 10.24
C SER A 188 -2.50 9.16 10.26
N HIS A 189 -3.17 8.92 11.38
CA HIS A 189 -4.17 7.88 11.52
C HIS A 189 -5.42 8.24 10.70
N ILE A 190 -6.12 7.23 10.15
CA ILE A 190 -7.26 7.44 9.24
C ILE A 190 -8.38 8.31 9.83
N GLU A 191 -8.63 8.21 11.13
CA GLU A 191 -9.63 9.04 11.83
C GLU A 191 -9.33 10.55 11.82
N ASN A 192 -8.06 10.94 11.58
CA ASN A 192 -7.66 12.34 11.47
C ASN A 192 -7.65 12.84 10.02
N LYS A 193 -8.07 12.00 9.06
CA LYS A 193 -8.12 12.33 7.63
C LYS A 193 -9.55 12.43 7.13
N LYS A 194 -9.78 13.29 6.15
CA LYS A 194 -11.10 13.48 5.52
C LYS A 194 -11.33 12.41 4.46
N ILE A 195 -12.32 11.53 4.67
CA ILE A 195 -12.73 10.51 3.70
C ILE A 195 -13.33 11.19 2.45
N PRO A 196 -12.81 10.94 1.24
CA PRO A 196 -13.30 11.55 0.02
C PRO A 196 -14.62 10.92 -0.44
N ALA A 197 -15.53 11.75 -0.94
CA ALA A 197 -16.91 11.34 -1.24
C ALA A 197 -17.05 10.39 -2.44
N HIS A 198 -16.03 10.27 -3.31
CA HIS A 198 -16.06 9.32 -4.43
C HIS A 198 -16.26 7.86 -3.97
N LEU A 199 -15.83 7.52 -2.75
CA LEU A 199 -15.95 6.18 -2.18
C LEU A 199 -17.39 5.72 -1.94
N ASP A 200 -18.35 6.64 -1.93
CA ASP A 200 -19.77 6.32 -1.69
C ASP A 200 -20.54 6.16 -3.02
N TRP A 201 -19.83 6.17 -4.15
CA TRP A 201 -20.38 6.07 -5.49
C TRP A 201 -19.87 4.82 -6.21
N PHE A 202 -20.74 4.20 -7.01
CA PHE A 202 -20.35 3.14 -7.91
C PHE A 202 -19.34 3.64 -8.94
N GLY A 203 -18.16 3.01 -8.94
CA GLY A 203 -17.04 3.33 -9.80
C GLY A 203 -16.90 2.43 -11.03
N TRP A 204 -16.30 2.93 -12.08
CA TRP A 204 -15.75 2.13 -13.18
C TRP A 204 -14.31 2.54 -13.44
N CYS A 205 -13.40 1.56 -13.54
CA CYS A 205 -12.01 1.75 -13.93
C CYS A 205 -11.80 1.16 -15.32
N THR A 206 -11.12 1.88 -16.21
CA THR A 206 -10.95 1.48 -17.61
C THR A 206 -9.87 0.43 -17.84
N TRP A 207 -9.05 0.09 -16.82
CA TRP A 207 -7.87 -0.77 -16.96
C TRP A 207 -8.20 -2.14 -17.57
N ASP A 208 -8.99 -3.00 -16.91
CA ASP A 208 -9.28 -4.33 -17.46
C ASP A 208 -10.14 -4.32 -18.74
N ALA A 209 -10.74 -3.16 -19.08
CA ALA A 209 -11.52 -3.01 -20.30
C ALA A 209 -10.65 -2.74 -21.53
N PHE A 210 -9.54 -2.00 -21.38
CA PHE A 210 -8.76 -1.53 -22.53
C PHE A 210 -7.25 -1.67 -22.37
N TYR A 211 -6.75 -1.89 -21.15
CA TYR A 211 -5.34 -1.69 -20.79
C TYR A 211 -4.86 -0.34 -21.36
N THR A 212 -3.71 -0.32 -22.03
CA THR A 212 -3.14 0.90 -22.64
C THR A 212 -3.92 1.45 -23.84
N GLU A 213 -4.90 0.71 -24.37
CA GLU A 213 -5.68 1.08 -25.56
C GLU A 213 -6.90 1.94 -25.26
N VAL A 214 -7.04 2.43 -24.02
CA VAL A 214 -8.13 3.31 -23.60
C VAL A 214 -8.26 4.53 -24.52
N ASN A 215 -9.48 4.84 -24.94
CA ASN A 215 -9.76 5.95 -25.86
C ASN A 215 -11.18 6.52 -25.64
N PRO A 216 -11.48 7.73 -26.14
CA PRO A 216 -12.79 8.37 -25.96
C PRO A 216 -13.99 7.54 -26.41
N GLN A 217 -13.88 6.83 -27.54
CA GLN A 217 -14.98 6.05 -28.09
C GLN A 217 -15.32 4.86 -27.19
N GLY A 218 -14.31 4.07 -26.80
CA GLY A 218 -14.49 2.94 -25.91
C GLY A 218 -15.08 3.33 -24.55
N ILE A 219 -14.67 4.48 -23.99
CA ILE A 219 -15.25 5.01 -22.75
C ILE A 219 -16.74 5.36 -22.95
N LYS A 220 -17.09 6.08 -24.03
CA LYS A 220 -18.50 6.43 -24.33
C LYS A 220 -19.38 5.18 -24.50
N GLU A 221 -18.87 4.16 -25.20
CA GLU A 221 -19.57 2.88 -25.38
C GLU A 221 -19.75 2.13 -24.05
N GLY A 222 -18.71 2.07 -23.22
CA GLY A 222 -18.77 1.44 -21.90
C GLY A 222 -19.80 2.13 -20.98
N LEU A 223 -19.79 3.46 -20.90
CA LEU A 223 -20.76 4.25 -20.13
C LEU A 223 -22.20 4.09 -20.67
N GLN A 224 -22.35 3.99 -21.99
CA GLN A 224 -23.65 3.72 -22.61
C GLN A 224 -24.17 2.33 -22.23
N SER A 225 -23.32 1.30 -22.32
CA SER A 225 -23.66 -0.06 -21.92
C SER A 225 -24.11 -0.16 -20.45
N PHE A 226 -23.45 0.55 -19.54
CA PHE A 226 -23.89 0.65 -18.14
C PHE A 226 -25.26 1.31 -17.99
N SER A 227 -25.51 2.37 -18.76
CA SER A 227 -26.78 3.10 -18.73
C SER A 227 -27.92 2.24 -19.29
N ASP A 228 -27.70 1.56 -20.41
CA ASP A 228 -28.65 0.60 -21.01
C ASP A 228 -28.91 -0.59 -20.07
N GLY A 229 -27.88 -0.98 -19.31
CA GLY A 229 -27.98 -1.99 -18.26
C GLY A 229 -28.71 -1.53 -16.99
N GLY A 230 -29.11 -0.26 -16.88
CA GLY A 230 -29.83 0.31 -15.74
C GLY A 230 -28.97 0.53 -14.50
N CYS A 231 -27.65 0.66 -14.64
CA CYS A 231 -26.73 0.95 -13.54
C CYS A 231 -25.58 1.84 -14.02
N SER A 232 -25.79 3.14 -14.03
CA SER A 232 -24.78 4.10 -14.48
C SER A 232 -23.75 4.38 -13.39
N PRO A 233 -22.43 4.21 -13.64
CA PRO A 233 -21.40 4.63 -12.70
C PRO A 233 -21.50 6.14 -12.44
N LYS A 234 -21.12 6.54 -11.23
CA LYS A 234 -21.02 7.96 -10.82
C LYS A 234 -19.57 8.37 -10.59
N PHE A 235 -18.66 7.42 -10.61
CA PHE A 235 -17.22 7.62 -10.56
C PHE A 235 -16.56 6.87 -11.72
N LEU A 236 -15.65 7.53 -12.44
CA LEU A 236 -14.84 6.95 -13.50
C LEU A 236 -13.36 7.16 -13.20
N VAL A 237 -12.54 6.13 -13.38
CA VAL A 237 -11.08 6.25 -13.47
C VAL A 237 -10.67 5.96 -14.91
N ILE A 238 -10.13 6.97 -15.60
CA ILE A 238 -9.44 6.81 -16.88
C ILE A 238 -8.01 6.34 -16.54
N ASP A 239 -7.82 5.03 -16.63
CA ASP A 239 -6.56 4.36 -16.30
C ASP A 239 -5.50 4.52 -17.41
N ASP A 240 -4.36 3.85 -17.28
CA ASP A 240 -3.18 4.00 -18.14
C ASP A 240 -3.51 3.91 -19.66
N GLY A 241 -2.83 4.73 -20.45
CA GLY A 241 -2.96 4.83 -21.90
C GLY A 241 -3.46 6.18 -22.40
N TRP A 242 -3.84 7.12 -21.53
CA TRP A 242 -4.28 8.47 -21.94
C TRP A 242 -3.14 9.51 -22.03
N GLN A 243 -2.02 9.27 -21.33
CA GLN A 243 -0.87 10.17 -21.27
C GLN A 243 -0.07 10.19 -22.58
N ASP A 244 0.58 11.31 -22.87
CA ASP A 244 1.55 11.43 -23.99
C ASP A 244 2.91 10.85 -23.61
N THR A 245 3.28 9.74 -24.25
CA THR A 245 4.41 8.93 -23.84
C THR A 245 5.22 8.41 -25.03
N VAL A 246 6.48 8.07 -24.77
CA VAL A 246 7.36 7.45 -25.77
C VAL A 246 8.12 6.28 -25.18
N ASN A 247 8.27 5.22 -25.96
CA ASN A 247 9.17 4.12 -25.65
C ASN A 247 10.41 4.23 -26.54
N GLU A 248 11.48 4.83 -26.00
CA GLU A 248 12.75 5.04 -26.73
C GLU A 248 13.48 3.73 -27.09
N PHE A 249 13.03 2.60 -26.56
CA PHE A 249 13.61 1.28 -26.76
C PHE A 249 12.83 0.44 -27.78
N ARG A 250 11.67 0.91 -28.23
CA ARG A 250 10.87 0.28 -29.27
C ARG A 250 11.21 0.89 -30.62
N LYS A 251 11.72 0.08 -31.55
CA LYS A 251 11.99 0.48 -32.93
C LYS A 251 10.93 -0.06 -33.87
N GLU A 252 10.55 0.73 -34.86
CA GLU A 252 9.59 0.32 -35.88
C GLU A 252 10.14 -0.88 -36.68
N GLY A 253 9.31 -1.90 -36.90
CA GLY A 253 9.69 -3.12 -37.61
C GLY A 253 10.47 -4.15 -36.78
N GLU A 254 10.86 -3.83 -35.55
CA GLU A 254 11.51 -4.79 -34.63
C GLU A 254 10.49 -5.47 -33.69
N PRO A 255 10.73 -6.73 -33.29
CA PRO A 255 9.87 -7.41 -32.31
C PRO A 255 9.92 -6.69 -30.96
N LEU A 256 8.80 -6.70 -30.24
CA LEU A 256 8.73 -6.14 -28.89
C LEU A 256 9.67 -6.92 -27.97
N ILE A 257 10.60 -6.21 -27.34
CA ILE A 257 11.43 -6.78 -26.26
C ILE A 257 10.61 -6.71 -24.97
N GLU A 258 10.30 -7.86 -24.40
CA GLU A 258 9.56 -7.95 -23.15
C GLU A 258 10.23 -7.13 -22.04
N GLY A 259 9.42 -6.40 -21.28
CA GLY A 259 9.85 -5.52 -20.20
C GLY A 259 10.06 -4.08 -20.66
N THR A 260 10.38 -3.83 -21.94
CA THR A 260 10.62 -2.45 -22.43
C THR A 260 9.40 -1.54 -22.29
N GLN A 261 8.18 -2.09 -22.25
CA GLN A 261 6.96 -1.32 -22.01
C GLN A 261 7.00 -0.54 -20.70
N PHE A 262 7.67 -1.08 -19.67
CA PHE A 262 7.82 -0.42 -18.37
C PHE A 262 8.86 0.70 -18.40
N ALA A 263 9.72 0.76 -19.41
CA ALA A 263 10.70 1.83 -19.60
C ALA A 263 10.15 3.01 -20.44
N THR A 264 8.86 2.99 -20.76
CA THR A 264 8.17 4.09 -21.45
C THR A 264 8.18 5.35 -20.58
N ARG A 265 8.35 6.53 -21.18
CA ARG A 265 8.52 7.81 -20.47
C ARG A 265 7.47 8.84 -20.84
N LEU A 266 7.10 9.66 -19.86
CA LEU A 266 6.19 10.80 -20.06
C LEU A 266 6.86 11.88 -20.92
N VAL A 267 6.21 12.29 -22.01
CA VAL A 267 6.71 13.35 -22.90
C VAL A 267 6.12 14.70 -22.53
N ASP A 268 4.82 14.74 -22.24
CA ASP A 268 4.06 15.95 -21.92
C ASP A 268 3.07 15.66 -20.76
N ILE A 269 2.70 16.68 -20.00
CA ILE A 269 1.63 16.58 -18.99
C ILE A 269 0.24 16.52 -19.63
N LYS A 270 0.12 16.91 -20.90
CA LYS A 270 -1.12 16.86 -21.66
C LYS A 270 -1.41 15.45 -22.19
N GLU A 271 -2.66 15.20 -22.50
CA GLU A 271 -3.13 13.95 -23.10
C GLU A 271 -2.49 13.68 -24.47
N ASN A 272 -2.46 12.41 -24.86
CA ASN A 272 -1.99 12.00 -26.18
C ASN A 272 -3.00 12.27 -27.30
N SER A 273 -2.63 11.88 -28.52
CA SER A 273 -3.43 12.10 -29.73
C SER A 273 -4.80 11.40 -29.72
N LYS A 274 -5.01 10.33 -28.93
CA LYS A 274 -6.30 9.62 -28.87
C LYS A 274 -7.43 10.50 -28.33
N PHE A 275 -7.08 11.51 -27.53
CA PHE A 275 -8.01 12.44 -26.91
C PHE A 275 -8.04 13.81 -27.62
N LYS A 276 -7.34 13.95 -28.75
CA LYS A 276 -7.30 15.17 -29.56
C LYS A 276 -8.05 14.98 -30.88
N SER A 277 -8.63 16.05 -31.40
CA SER A 277 -9.54 16.04 -32.55
C SER A 277 -8.94 15.62 -33.89
N SER A 278 -7.61 15.59 -34.02
CA SER A 278 -6.94 15.18 -35.26
C SER A 278 -6.84 13.66 -35.47
N GLY A 279 -7.54 12.83 -34.69
CA GLY A 279 -7.45 11.36 -34.81
C GLY A 279 -8.63 10.53 -34.31
N SER A 280 -9.79 11.11 -33.99
CA SER A 280 -10.96 10.32 -33.57
C SER A 280 -12.25 10.81 -34.23
N ASP A 281 -13.08 9.87 -34.70
CA ASP A 281 -14.48 10.11 -35.15
C ASP A 281 -15.40 10.54 -33.98
N ALA A 282 -14.84 10.74 -32.78
CA ALA A 282 -15.56 11.00 -31.54
C ALA A 282 -15.87 12.49 -31.29
N GLY A 283 -15.37 13.40 -32.13
CA GLY A 283 -15.75 14.82 -32.16
C GLY A 283 -15.49 15.60 -30.87
N CYS A 284 -14.36 15.37 -30.18
CA CYS A 284 -13.95 16.16 -29.01
C CYS A 284 -12.58 16.82 -29.25
N ASP A 285 -12.48 18.13 -29.00
CA ASP A 285 -11.28 18.96 -29.09
C ASP A 285 -10.47 18.93 -27.77
N GLY A 286 -10.07 17.74 -27.32
CA GLY A 286 -9.21 17.56 -26.15
C GLY A 286 -9.89 16.93 -24.94
N LEU A 287 -9.09 16.71 -23.89
CA LEU A 287 -9.54 16.04 -22.66
C LEU A 287 -10.68 16.79 -21.96
N HIS A 288 -10.66 18.13 -21.98
CA HIS A 288 -11.67 18.97 -21.35
C HIS A 288 -13.07 18.75 -21.91
N GLU A 289 -13.25 18.93 -23.22
CA GLU A 289 -14.55 18.75 -23.87
C GLU A 289 -15.04 17.31 -23.73
N PHE A 290 -14.12 16.34 -23.80
CA PHE A 290 -14.46 14.93 -23.59
C PHE A 290 -15.03 14.68 -22.20
N ILE A 291 -14.36 15.15 -21.13
CA ILE A 291 -14.80 14.99 -19.74
C ILE A 291 -16.13 15.69 -19.51
N ASP A 292 -16.27 16.93 -19.98
CA ASP A 292 -17.52 17.70 -19.86
C ASP A 292 -18.69 16.97 -20.53
N THR A 293 -18.46 16.40 -21.73
CA THR A 293 -19.45 15.61 -22.46
C THR A 293 -19.89 14.38 -21.67
N ILE A 294 -18.96 13.57 -21.16
CA ILE A 294 -19.33 12.34 -20.44
C ILE A 294 -19.96 12.64 -19.07
N LYS A 295 -19.55 13.72 -18.39
CA LYS A 295 -20.18 14.18 -17.16
C LYS A 295 -21.62 14.61 -17.41
N GLY A 296 -21.85 15.45 -18.42
CA GLY A 296 -23.18 15.94 -18.77
C GLY A 296 -24.12 14.81 -19.25
N LYS A 297 -23.63 13.94 -20.14
CA LYS A 297 -24.45 12.89 -20.77
C LYS A 297 -24.77 11.72 -19.82
N TYR A 298 -23.79 11.26 -19.04
CA TYR A 298 -23.93 10.05 -18.21
C TYR A 298 -24.13 10.36 -16.72
N GLY A 299 -24.09 11.64 -16.34
CA GLY A 299 -24.28 12.08 -14.96
C GLY A 299 -23.18 11.59 -14.02
N LEU A 300 -21.93 11.54 -14.51
CA LEU A 300 -20.75 11.25 -13.69
C LEU A 300 -20.53 12.38 -12.67
N LYS A 301 -20.22 12.02 -11.42
CA LYS A 301 -19.88 12.96 -10.36
C LYS A 301 -18.38 13.18 -10.23
N TYR A 302 -17.61 12.12 -10.46
CA TYR A 302 -16.17 12.13 -10.33
C TYR A 302 -15.52 11.47 -11.55
N VAL A 303 -14.51 12.13 -12.11
CA VAL A 303 -13.60 11.56 -13.12
C VAL A 303 -12.19 11.72 -12.60
N TYR A 304 -11.51 10.60 -12.35
CA TYR A 304 -10.09 10.57 -12.03
C TYR A 304 -9.29 10.10 -13.23
N VAL A 305 -8.02 10.45 -13.26
CA VAL A 305 -7.07 9.91 -14.23
C VAL A 305 -5.89 9.26 -13.52
N TRP A 306 -5.29 8.26 -14.18
CA TRP A 306 -4.12 7.55 -13.69
C TRP A 306 -2.82 8.27 -14.07
N HIS A 307 -1.81 8.24 -13.20
CA HIS A 307 -0.41 8.45 -13.57
C HIS A 307 0.53 7.70 -12.62
N ALA A 308 1.76 7.40 -13.02
CA ALA A 308 2.76 6.87 -12.09
C ALA A 308 3.34 8.00 -11.21
N LEU A 309 3.87 7.67 -10.03
CA LEU A 309 4.48 8.66 -9.13
C LEU A 309 5.64 9.41 -9.80
N ALA A 310 6.46 8.74 -10.61
CA ALA A 310 7.56 9.34 -11.37
C ALA A 310 7.10 10.04 -12.68
N GLY A 311 5.80 10.17 -12.92
CA GLY A 311 5.20 10.71 -14.15
C GLY A 311 4.61 9.62 -15.05
N TYR A 312 5.44 8.65 -15.43
CA TYR A 312 5.02 7.40 -16.10
C TYR A 312 5.94 6.25 -15.63
N TRP A 313 5.74 5.02 -16.11
CA TRP A 313 6.48 3.82 -15.64
C TRP A 313 8.01 4.01 -15.61
N GLY A 314 8.60 4.53 -16.69
CA GLY A 314 10.03 4.85 -16.82
C GLY A 314 10.41 6.27 -16.41
N GLY A 315 9.51 6.99 -15.72
CA GLY A 315 9.68 8.40 -15.36
C GLY A 315 9.31 9.36 -16.49
N VAL A 316 9.97 10.53 -16.53
CA VAL A 316 9.79 11.54 -17.58
C VAL A 316 10.92 11.50 -18.61
N LEU A 317 10.61 11.89 -19.84
CA LEU A 317 11.60 11.97 -20.91
C LEU A 317 12.52 13.18 -20.70
N SER A 318 13.79 12.95 -20.39
CA SER A 318 14.73 14.03 -20.06
C SER A 318 15.06 14.96 -21.23
N SER A 319 14.87 14.49 -22.47
CA SER A 319 15.06 15.27 -23.69
C SER A 319 13.83 16.11 -24.08
N SER A 320 12.67 15.90 -23.45
CA SER A 320 11.45 16.66 -23.74
C SER A 320 11.59 18.12 -23.32
N GLU A 321 11.34 19.05 -24.26
CA GLU A 321 11.35 20.50 -23.98
C GLU A 321 10.37 20.89 -22.86
N THR A 322 9.23 20.21 -22.76
CA THR A 322 8.21 20.51 -21.74
C THR A 322 8.63 20.01 -20.36
N MET A 323 9.45 18.96 -20.30
CA MET A 323 9.95 18.37 -19.04
C MET A 323 11.22 19.06 -18.52
N LYS A 324 12.03 19.70 -19.39
CA LYS A 324 13.31 20.32 -19.02
C LYS A 324 13.24 21.25 -17.80
N LYS A 325 12.15 22.00 -17.65
CA LYS A 325 11.96 22.94 -16.52
C LYS A 325 11.93 22.25 -15.14
N TYR A 326 11.66 20.94 -15.10
CA TYR A 326 11.67 20.14 -13.87
C TYR A 326 13.02 19.45 -13.61
N ASN A 327 14.04 19.74 -14.44
CA ASN A 327 15.40 19.22 -14.31
C ASN A 327 15.50 17.68 -14.18
N PRO A 328 14.87 16.91 -15.08
CA PRO A 328 14.87 15.46 -14.98
C PRO A 328 16.26 14.85 -15.22
N LYS A 329 16.55 13.74 -14.55
CA LYS A 329 17.79 12.97 -14.69
C LYS A 329 17.48 11.49 -14.85
N ILE A 330 18.26 10.79 -15.67
CA ILE A 330 18.19 9.32 -15.72
C ILE A 330 18.96 8.76 -14.53
N VAL A 331 18.28 7.98 -13.69
CA VAL A 331 18.86 7.27 -12.53
C VAL A 331 18.48 5.81 -12.62
N TYR A 332 19.38 4.94 -12.18
CA TYR A 332 19.18 3.49 -12.22
C TYR A 332 18.76 3.00 -10.84
N PRO A 333 17.59 2.33 -10.72
CA PRO A 333 17.16 1.67 -9.49
C PRO A 333 18.25 0.80 -8.86
N VAL A 334 18.29 0.79 -7.53
CA VAL A 334 19.06 -0.16 -6.74
C VAL A 334 18.10 -0.90 -5.81
N GLN A 335 17.77 -2.14 -6.14
CA GLN A 335 16.91 -2.96 -5.29
C GLN A 335 17.64 -3.42 -4.01
N SER A 336 16.93 -3.39 -2.88
CA SER A 336 17.52 -3.83 -1.60
C SER A 336 17.64 -5.35 -1.53
N PRO A 337 18.60 -5.89 -0.75
CA PRO A 337 18.70 -7.33 -0.54
C PRO A 337 17.43 -7.98 0.00
N GLY A 338 16.65 -7.26 0.82
CA GLY A 338 15.37 -7.77 1.36
C GLY A 338 14.33 -7.98 0.26
N ILE A 339 14.24 -7.08 -0.72
CA ILE A 339 13.31 -7.19 -1.85
C ILE A 339 13.78 -8.28 -2.82
N ILE A 340 15.07 -8.35 -3.12
CA ILE A 340 15.65 -9.38 -4.01
C ILE A 340 15.51 -10.79 -3.40
N GLY A 341 15.46 -10.91 -2.08
CA GLY A 341 15.22 -12.18 -1.37
C GLY A 341 13.79 -12.70 -1.46
N ASN A 342 12.88 -11.95 -2.08
CA ASN A 342 11.47 -12.28 -2.27
C ASN A 342 11.15 -12.50 -3.77
N LEU A 343 9.86 -12.53 -4.16
CA LEU A 343 9.47 -12.71 -5.56
C LEU A 343 9.93 -11.51 -6.39
N ARG A 344 10.76 -11.78 -7.41
CA ARG A 344 11.18 -10.77 -8.39
C ARG A 344 10.04 -10.41 -9.32
N ASP A 345 10.03 -9.15 -9.74
CA ASP A 345 9.04 -8.57 -10.62
C ASP A 345 9.75 -7.97 -11.84
N ILE A 346 9.16 -8.12 -13.02
CA ILE A 346 9.79 -7.70 -14.29
C ILE A 346 9.92 -6.17 -14.38
N ILE A 347 9.07 -5.41 -13.67
CA ILE A 347 9.06 -3.95 -13.73
C ILE A 347 10.37 -3.38 -13.18
N PRO A 348 10.77 -3.62 -11.91
CA PRO A 348 12.03 -3.10 -11.39
C PRO A 348 13.24 -3.64 -12.17
N ASP A 349 13.24 -4.90 -12.60
CA ASP A 349 14.33 -5.48 -13.41
C ASP A 349 14.48 -4.74 -14.77
N SER A 350 13.36 -4.37 -15.40
CA SER A 350 13.36 -3.53 -16.61
C SER A 350 13.92 -2.13 -16.32
N LEU A 351 13.47 -1.50 -15.23
CA LEU A 351 13.89 -0.15 -14.87
C LEU A 351 15.36 -0.07 -14.43
N GLU A 352 15.90 -1.10 -13.80
CA GLU A 352 17.34 -1.26 -13.52
C GLU A 352 18.17 -1.25 -14.82
N LYS A 353 17.65 -1.86 -15.88
CA LYS A 353 18.33 -1.94 -17.17
C LYS A 353 18.22 -0.64 -17.98
N TYR A 354 17.04 -0.02 -18.00
CA TYR A 354 16.72 1.07 -18.91
C TYR A 354 16.75 2.47 -18.25
N GLY A 355 16.78 2.52 -16.92
CA GLY A 355 16.82 3.75 -16.13
C GLY A 355 15.48 4.46 -16.03
N VAL A 356 15.30 5.21 -14.94
CA VAL A 356 14.12 6.02 -14.65
C VAL A 356 14.46 7.50 -14.80
N GLY A 357 13.66 8.22 -15.57
CA GLY A 357 13.73 9.69 -15.65
C GLY A 357 13.11 10.32 -14.42
N ILE A 358 13.89 10.42 -13.34
CA ILE A 358 13.44 11.02 -12.09
C ILE A 358 13.43 12.56 -12.21
N ILE A 359 12.38 13.19 -11.69
CA ILE A 359 12.29 14.64 -11.55
C ILE A 359 13.13 15.08 -10.34
N ASP A 360 13.81 16.23 -10.45
CA ASP A 360 14.57 16.78 -9.33
C ASP A 360 13.66 16.96 -8.10
N PRO A 361 14.01 16.42 -6.92
CA PRO A 361 13.20 16.58 -5.71
C PRO A 361 12.89 18.04 -5.33
N GLN A 362 13.71 19.01 -5.75
CA GLN A 362 13.43 20.43 -5.53
C GLN A 362 12.35 20.99 -6.49
N LYS A 363 12.03 20.25 -7.57
CA LYS A 363 11.09 20.62 -8.63
C LYS A 363 9.86 19.72 -8.68
N ILE A 364 9.80 18.68 -7.86
CA ILE A 364 8.70 17.71 -7.90
C ILE A 364 7.33 18.32 -7.57
N PHE A 365 7.29 19.31 -6.67
CA PHE A 365 6.04 20.05 -6.42
C PHE A 365 5.62 20.86 -7.64
N ASP A 366 6.54 21.55 -8.32
CA ASP A 366 6.23 22.31 -9.54
C ASP A 366 5.64 21.38 -10.61
N PHE A 367 6.23 20.19 -10.79
CA PHE A 367 5.72 19.17 -11.71
C PHE A 367 4.30 18.73 -11.38
N TYR A 368 4.05 18.27 -10.14
CA TYR A 368 2.70 17.83 -9.78
C TYR A 368 1.70 18.98 -9.84
N ASN A 369 2.10 20.17 -9.41
CA ASN A 369 1.23 21.33 -9.43
C ASN A 369 0.80 21.67 -10.85
N ASP A 370 1.72 21.68 -11.82
CA ASP A 370 1.40 21.97 -13.22
C ASP A 370 0.54 20.88 -13.84
N LEU A 371 0.87 19.59 -13.60
CA LEU A 371 0.08 18.45 -14.05
C LEU A 371 -1.34 18.49 -13.48
N HIS A 372 -1.49 18.61 -12.17
CA HIS A 372 -2.81 18.59 -11.52
C HIS A 372 -3.61 19.87 -11.78
N SER A 373 -2.97 21.02 -11.95
CA SER A 373 -3.64 22.25 -12.42
C SER A 373 -4.23 22.05 -13.81
N TYR A 374 -3.46 21.47 -14.73
CA TYR A 374 -3.94 21.15 -16.07
C TYR A 374 -5.14 20.20 -16.02
N LEU A 375 -5.00 19.09 -15.29
CA LEU A 375 -6.06 18.09 -15.16
C LEU A 375 -7.34 18.70 -14.55
N SER A 376 -7.21 19.47 -13.47
CA SER A 376 -8.36 20.15 -12.87
C SER A 376 -9.02 21.13 -13.85
N SER A 377 -8.23 21.88 -14.63
CA SER A 377 -8.77 22.78 -15.66
C SER A 377 -9.50 22.04 -16.79
N SER A 378 -9.13 20.78 -17.04
CA SER A 378 -9.80 19.88 -17.98
C SER A 378 -11.01 19.16 -17.35
N GLY A 379 -11.42 19.52 -16.13
CA GLY A 379 -12.58 18.94 -15.47
C GLY A 379 -12.31 17.62 -14.74
N VAL A 380 -11.05 17.18 -14.59
CA VAL A 380 -10.69 16.03 -13.76
C VAL A 380 -10.86 16.40 -12.28
N ASP A 381 -11.43 15.47 -11.49
CA ASP A 381 -11.74 15.70 -10.07
C ASP A 381 -10.67 15.13 -9.12
N GLY A 382 -9.76 14.30 -9.60
CA GLY A 382 -8.72 13.65 -8.80
C GLY A 382 -7.82 12.71 -9.59
N VAL A 383 -6.94 12.00 -8.89
CA VAL A 383 -5.93 11.14 -9.51
C VAL A 383 -5.79 9.79 -8.81
N LYS A 384 -5.48 8.75 -9.60
CA LYS A 384 -4.93 7.47 -9.13
C LYS A 384 -3.44 7.47 -9.42
N VAL A 385 -2.61 7.25 -8.40
CA VAL A 385 -1.14 7.36 -8.52
C VAL A 385 -0.46 6.03 -8.21
N ASP A 386 0.11 5.43 -9.24
CA ASP A 386 0.71 4.08 -9.23
C ASP A 386 2.24 4.09 -9.10
N ALA A 387 2.82 2.90 -8.98
CA ALA A 387 4.26 2.64 -8.90
C ALA A 387 4.99 3.42 -7.79
N GLN A 388 4.29 3.74 -6.69
CA GLN A 388 4.86 4.62 -5.66
C GLN A 388 6.10 4.05 -4.97
N ASN A 389 6.12 2.74 -4.73
CA ASN A 389 7.26 2.08 -4.09
C ASN A 389 8.54 2.13 -4.94
N LEU A 390 8.48 2.44 -6.25
CA LEU A 390 9.67 2.54 -7.10
C LEU A 390 10.68 3.53 -6.52
N ILE A 391 10.19 4.63 -5.93
CA ILE A 391 11.02 5.70 -5.38
C ILE A 391 12.00 5.19 -4.31
N GLU A 392 11.67 4.10 -3.62
CA GLU A 392 12.56 3.51 -2.61
C GLU A 392 13.89 3.02 -3.18
N THR A 393 13.92 2.67 -4.47
CA THR A 393 15.10 2.17 -5.17
C THR A 393 15.96 3.28 -5.77
N LEU A 394 15.46 4.52 -5.75
CA LEU A 394 16.08 5.68 -6.40
C LEU A 394 16.72 6.64 -5.39
N GLY A 395 16.82 6.26 -4.11
CA GLY A 395 17.27 7.14 -3.03
C GLY A 395 18.77 7.51 -3.06
N SER A 396 19.59 6.76 -3.80
CA SER A 396 21.04 6.97 -3.88
C SER A 396 21.36 8.34 -4.49
N GLY A 397 22.11 9.17 -3.76
CA GLY A 397 22.45 10.54 -4.18
C GLY A 397 21.39 11.58 -3.82
N PHE A 398 20.27 11.16 -3.20
CA PHE A 398 19.18 12.04 -2.77
C PHE A 398 18.96 12.02 -1.24
N GLY A 399 19.94 11.54 -0.48
CA GLY A 399 19.86 11.44 0.97
C GLY A 399 19.10 10.20 1.46
N GLY A 400 18.91 9.21 0.59
CA GLY A 400 18.29 7.94 0.93
C GLY A 400 16.82 7.83 0.57
N ARG A 401 16.32 6.59 0.65
CA ARG A 401 14.96 6.18 0.28
C ARG A 401 13.87 6.90 1.07
N VAL A 402 14.12 7.14 2.35
CA VAL A 402 13.16 7.80 3.25
C VAL A 402 13.01 9.28 2.89
N SER A 403 14.13 10.01 2.79
CA SER A 403 14.16 11.43 2.37
C SER A 403 13.46 11.64 1.03
N LEU A 404 13.81 10.83 0.02
CA LEU A 404 13.25 10.97 -1.31
C LEU A 404 11.74 10.67 -1.33
N THR A 405 11.32 9.59 -0.68
CA THR A 405 9.90 9.23 -0.57
C THR A 405 9.11 10.33 0.12
N ARG A 406 9.62 10.91 1.23
CA ARG A 406 8.95 12.02 1.93
C ARG A 406 8.76 13.24 1.04
N GLN A 407 9.78 13.64 0.29
CA GLN A 407 9.68 14.79 -0.63
C GLN A 407 8.62 14.57 -1.71
N TYR A 408 8.61 13.39 -2.34
CA TYR A 408 7.63 13.04 -3.36
C TYR A 408 6.20 12.97 -2.80
N GLN A 409 6.01 12.30 -1.66
CA GLN A 409 4.68 12.19 -1.02
C GLN A 409 4.14 13.55 -0.58
N GLN A 410 4.98 14.39 0.03
CA GLN A 410 4.57 15.73 0.46
C GLN A 410 4.17 16.60 -0.73
N ALA A 411 4.95 16.58 -1.81
CA ALA A 411 4.65 17.32 -3.02
C ALA A 411 3.36 16.84 -3.69
N LEU A 412 3.13 15.53 -3.75
CA LEU A 412 1.91 14.93 -4.26
C LEU A 412 0.69 15.39 -3.43
N GLU A 413 0.75 15.22 -2.11
CA GLU A 413 -0.35 15.60 -1.20
C GLU A 413 -0.63 17.12 -1.23
N GLN A 414 0.41 17.94 -1.37
CA GLN A 414 0.27 19.38 -1.48
C GLN A 414 -0.38 19.80 -2.80
N SER A 415 0.03 19.18 -3.92
CA SER A 415 -0.57 19.46 -5.23
C SER A 415 -2.04 19.02 -5.29
N VAL A 416 -2.36 17.84 -4.76
CA VAL A 416 -3.75 17.35 -4.68
C VAL A 416 -4.61 18.31 -3.86
N SER A 417 -4.13 18.73 -2.68
CA SER A 417 -4.83 19.69 -1.82
C SER A 417 -5.07 21.05 -2.51
N ARG A 418 -4.20 21.44 -3.44
CA ARG A 418 -4.26 22.73 -4.11
C ARG A 418 -5.21 22.73 -5.31
N ASN A 419 -5.22 21.63 -6.06
CA ASN A 419 -5.88 21.59 -7.37
C ASN A 419 -7.23 20.88 -7.35
N PHE A 420 -7.46 19.95 -6.43
CA PHE A 420 -8.72 19.21 -6.35
C PHE A 420 -9.55 19.68 -5.15
N ARG A 421 -10.88 19.64 -5.30
CA ARG A 421 -11.83 20.16 -4.29
C ARG A 421 -11.79 19.41 -2.97
N ASP A 422 -11.46 18.13 -3.03
CA ASP A 422 -11.33 17.22 -1.90
C ASP A 422 -9.99 16.49 -2.01
N ASN A 423 -9.66 15.68 -1.00
CA ASN A 423 -8.47 14.83 -1.00
C ASN A 423 -8.63 13.63 -1.95
N ASN A 424 -8.78 13.95 -3.22
CA ASN A 424 -9.18 13.06 -4.30
C ASN A 424 -7.95 12.38 -4.90
N LEU A 425 -7.35 11.51 -4.09
CA LEU A 425 -6.16 10.73 -4.42
C LEU A 425 -6.37 9.27 -4.03
N ILE A 426 -6.08 8.37 -4.98
CA ILE A 426 -5.94 6.93 -4.73
C ILE A 426 -4.47 6.56 -4.90
N CYS A 427 -3.81 6.15 -3.82
CA CYS A 427 -2.44 5.66 -3.87
C CYS A 427 -2.40 4.18 -4.24
N CYS A 428 -1.39 3.76 -4.98
CA CYS A 428 -1.30 2.39 -5.48
C CYS A 428 0.16 1.95 -5.58
N MET A 429 0.40 0.65 -5.38
CA MET A 429 1.76 0.09 -5.28
C MET A 429 2.60 0.82 -4.22
N SER A 430 1.98 1.12 -3.07
CA SER A 430 2.49 2.03 -2.02
C SER A 430 2.69 1.32 -0.67
N HIS A 431 2.84 -0.01 -0.68
CA HIS A 431 2.90 -0.81 0.55
C HIS A 431 4.21 -0.69 1.33
N ASN A 432 5.22 0.06 0.87
CA ASN A 432 6.45 0.19 1.63
C ASN A 432 6.26 1.04 2.91
N SER A 433 7.05 0.75 3.94
CA SER A 433 7.01 1.51 5.20
C SER A 433 7.41 2.98 5.00
N ASP A 434 8.23 3.27 3.97
CA ASP A 434 8.61 4.62 3.57
C ASP A 434 7.38 5.48 3.28
N SER A 435 6.43 4.96 2.49
CA SER A 435 5.19 5.64 2.11
C SER A 435 4.16 5.60 3.24
N ILE A 436 3.99 4.43 3.88
CA ILE A 436 3.02 4.24 4.98
C ILE A 436 3.27 5.26 6.11
N TYR A 437 4.51 5.41 6.56
CA TYR A 437 4.88 6.33 7.64
C TYR A 437 5.21 7.75 7.16
N SER A 438 4.96 8.09 5.89
CA SER A 438 5.08 9.44 5.33
C SER A 438 3.75 10.01 4.81
N SER A 439 2.65 9.26 4.92
CA SER A 439 1.32 9.62 4.41
C SER A 439 0.51 10.43 5.44
N LYS A 440 0.53 11.76 5.33
CA LYS A 440 -0.22 12.65 6.24
C LYS A 440 -1.63 12.88 5.77
N LYS A 441 -1.81 13.14 4.48
CA LYS A 441 -3.11 13.51 3.92
C LYS A 441 -3.71 12.41 3.09
N SER A 442 -2.93 11.58 2.39
CA SER A 442 -3.47 10.56 1.49
C SER A 442 -4.41 9.61 2.24
N VAL A 443 -5.60 9.37 1.68
CA VAL A 443 -6.68 8.66 2.39
C VAL A 443 -7.01 7.32 1.78
N VAL A 444 -6.89 7.13 0.47
CA VAL A 444 -7.26 5.87 -0.18
C VAL A 444 -5.99 5.24 -0.71
N ALA A 445 -5.79 3.95 -0.46
CA ALA A 445 -4.73 3.21 -1.13
C ALA A 445 -5.13 1.78 -1.45
N ARG A 446 -4.72 1.29 -2.62
CA ARG A 446 -4.84 -0.13 -2.98
C ARG A 446 -4.11 -0.99 -1.96
N ALA A 447 -4.76 -2.05 -1.49
CA ALA A 447 -4.29 -2.88 -0.38
C ALA A 447 -3.92 -4.33 -0.77
N SER A 448 -3.79 -4.63 -2.07
CA SER A 448 -3.40 -5.95 -2.58
C SER A 448 -2.78 -5.85 -3.97
N GLU A 449 -2.26 -6.97 -4.48
CA GLU A 449 -2.03 -7.17 -5.92
C GLU A 449 -3.30 -6.89 -6.74
N ASP A 450 -3.11 -6.62 -8.04
CA ASP A 450 -4.15 -6.59 -9.05
C ASP A 450 -5.05 -7.83 -8.99
N PHE A 451 -6.34 -7.62 -9.20
CA PHE A 451 -7.26 -8.70 -9.54
C PHE A 451 -6.82 -9.33 -10.87
N MET A 452 -6.45 -10.61 -10.83
CA MET A 452 -5.99 -11.36 -12.00
C MET A 452 -7.13 -12.26 -12.53
N PRO A 453 -7.99 -11.79 -13.47
CA PRO A 453 -9.18 -12.55 -13.91
C PRO A 453 -8.86 -13.89 -14.58
N ARG A 454 -7.63 -14.10 -15.04
CA ARG A 454 -7.22 -15.33 -15.75
C ARG A 454 -6.45 -16.31 -14.86
N GLU A 455 -6.25 -15.98 -13.60
CA GLU A 455 -5.50 -16.79 -12.64
C GLU A 455 -6.43 -17.28 -11.51
N PRO A 456 -7.04 -18.47 -11.63
CA PRO A 456 -8.00 -18.98 -10.65
C PRO A 456 -7.43 -19.13 -9.23
N THR A 457 -6.13 -19.43 -9.11
CA THR A 457 -5.45 -19.57 -7.82
C THR A 457 -5.28 -18.23 -7.09
N PHE A 458 -5.38 -17.10 -7.80
CA PHE A 458 -5.19 -15.77 -7.23
C PHE A 458 -6.46 -15.22 -6.60
N GLN A 459 -7.63 -15.80 -6.86
CA GLN A 459 -8.91 -15.24 -6.43
C GLN A 459 -9.04 -15.24 -4.89
N THR A 460 -8.81 -16.39 -4.25
CA THR A 460 -8.81 -16.49 -2.79
C THR A 460 -7.64 -15.75 -2.18
N LEU A 461 -6.46 -15.83 -2.81
CA LEU A 461 -5.27 -15.12 -2.35
C LEU A 461 -5.48 -13.60 -2.36
N HIS A 462 -6.16 -13.04 -3.37
CA HIS A 462 -6.50 -11.62 -3.46
C HIS A 462 -7.30 -11.17 -2.24
N ILE A 463 -8.40 -11.87 -1.93
CA ILE A 463 -9.26 -11.47 -0.81
C ILE A 463 -8.57 -11.71 0.54
N ALA A 464 -7.83 -12.81 0.70
CA ALA A 464 -7.03 -13.03 1.90
C ALA A 464 -6.00 -11.90 2.08
N SER A 465 -5.25 -11.57 1.03
CA SER A 465 -4.22 -10.53 1.07
C SER A 465 -4.80 -9.18 1.44
N VAL A 466 -5.85 -8.74 0.74
CA VAL A 466 -6.43 -7.42 0.98
C VAL A 466 -7.03 -7.30 2.38
N ALA A 467 -7.70 -8.35 2.88
CA ALA A 467 -8.32 -8.31 4.19
C ALA A 467 -7.29 -8.31 5.32
N PHE A 468 -6.23 -9.11 5.20
CA PHE A 468 -5.15 -9.13 6.20
C PHE A 468 -4.30 -7.87 6.14
N ASN A 469 -3.96 -7.36 4.94
CA ASN A 469 -3.27 -6.08 4.79
C ASN A 469 -4.08 -4.91 5.38
N SER A 470 -5.41 -5.00 5.34
CA SER A 470 -6.32 -4.02 5.96
C SER A 470 -6.21 -3.95 7.48
N LEU A 471 -5.57 -4.91 8.16
CA LEU A 471 -5.25 -4.82 9.59
C LEU A 471 -4.33 -3.62 9.88
N LEU A 472 -3.26 -3.45 9.07
CA LEU A 472 -2.31 -2.36 9.21
C LEU A 472 -2.74 -1.14 8.39
N LEU A 473 -2.99 -1.33 7.10
CA LEU A 473 -3.30 -0.22 6.18
C LEU A 473 -4.61 0.47 6.56
N GLY A 474 -5.58 -0.28 7.08
CA GLY A 474 -6.89 0.25 7.50
C GLY A 474 -6.86 1.22 8.68
N GLU A 475 -5.73 1.36 9.38
CA GLU A 475 -5.53 2.39 10.41
C GLU A 475 -4.93 3.69 9.85
N ILE A 476 -4.51 3.71 8.58
CA ILE A 476 -3.81 4.84 7.95
C ILE A 476 -4.56 5.33 6.70
N VAL A 477 -5.20 4.43 5.96
CA VAL A 477 -5.98 4.68 4.74
C VAL A 477 -7.28 3.89 4.75
N VAL A 478 -8.23 4.26 3.90
CA VAL A 478 -9.31 3.38 3.44
C VAL A 478 -8.70 2.42 2.41
N PRO A 479 -8.68 1.11 2.69
CA PRO A 479 -8.15 0.13 1.74
C PRO A 479 -9.04 0.06 0.50
N ASP A 480 -8.44 0.29 -0.67
CA ASP A 480 -9.06 -0.05 -1.95
C ASP A 480 -8.78 -1.52 -2.25
N TRP A 481 -9.86 -2.28 -2.46
CA TRP A 481 -9.83 -3.74 -2.68
C TRP A 481 -9.69 -4.13 -4.13
N ASP A 482 -9.43 -3.13 -4.97
CA ASP A 482 -9.31 -3.25 -6.41
C ASP A 482 -10.62 -3.60 -7.11
N MET A 483 -10.64 -3.33 -8.42
CA MET A 483 -11.71 -3.73 -9.31
C MET A 483 -11.85 -5.26 -9.39
N PHE A 484 -12.97 -5.72 -9.95
CA PHE A 484 -13.18 -7.12 -10.29
C PHE A 484 -14.21 -7.25 -11.40
N HIS A 485 -14.21 -8.38 -12.10
CA HIS A 485 -15.15 -8.65 -13.18
C HIS A 485 -16.51 -9.13 -12.66
N SER A 486 -17.56 -8.40 -13.03
CA SER A 486 -18.95 -8.78 -12.69
C SER A 486 -19.45 -10.01 -13.45
N LYS A 487 -18.82 -10.33 -14.59
CA LYS A 487 -19.01 -11.56 -15.36
C LYS A 487 -17.75 -12.43 -15.25
N HIS A 488 -17.64 -13.14 -14.13
CA HIS A 488 -16.55 -14.04 -13.81
C HIS A 488 -17.03 -15.13 -12.85
N ASP A 489 -16.40 -16.31 -12.88
CA ASP A 489 -16.82 -17.47 -12.08
C ASP A 489 -16.74 -17.19 -10.56
N THR A 490 -15.86 -16.27 -10.14
CA THR A 490 -15.71 -15.80 -8.75
C THR A 490 -16.41 -14.47 -8.47
N ALA A 491 -17.24 -13.95 -9.37
CA ALA A 491 -17.86 -12.62 -9.22
C ALA A 491 -18.71 -12.51 -7.94
N GLU A 492 -19.45 -13.55 -7.57
CA GLU A 492 -20.25 -13.56 -6.34
C GLU A 492 -19.38 -13.54 -5.08
N PHE A 493 -18.27 -14.29 -5.09
CA PHE A 493 -17.28 -14.30 -4.03
C PHE A 493 -16.65 -12.91 -3.84
N HIS A 494 -16.18 -12.29 -4.93
CA HIS A 494 -15.58 -10.95 -4.89
C HIS A 494 -16.58 -9.87 -4.49
N GLY A 495 -17.81 -9.97 -4.98
CA GLY A 495 -18.91 -9.06 -4.63
C GLY A 495 -19.28 -9.17 -3.15
N ALA A 496 -19.49 -10.38 -2.63
CA ALA A 496 -19.79 -10.60 -1.22
C ALA A 496 -18.69 -10.02 -0.31
N ALA A 497 -17.43 -10.28 -0.64
CA ALA A 497 -16.29 -9.77 0.12
C ALA A 497 -16.21 -8.23 0.13
N ARG A 498 -16.42 -7.57 -1.01
CA ARG A 498 -16.40 -6.09 -1.10
C ARG A 498 -17.61 -5.44 -0.42
N SER A 499 -18.75 -6.14 -0.33
CA SER A 499 -19.94 -5.66 0.40
C SER A 499 -19.71 -5.45 1.91
N ILE A 500 -18.69 -6.09 2.47
CA ILE A 500 -18.28 -5.99 3.88
C ILE A 500 -16.86 -5.42 4.05
N GLY A 501 -16.18 -5.09 2.95
CA GLY A 501 -14.79 -4.62 2.93
C GLY A 501 -14.60 -3.15 3.36
N GLY A 502 -15.67 -2.36 3.40
CA GLY A 502 -15.58 -0.92 3.72
C GLY A 502 -14.83 -0.10 2.66
N CYS A 503 -14.73 -0.62 1.44
CA CYS A 503 -13.93 -0.12 0.32
C CYS A 503 -14.80 0.46 -0.81
N ALA A 504 -14.16 1.03 -1.84
CA ALA A 504 -14.83 1.39 -3.08
C ALA A 504 -15.41 0.15 -3.76
N VAL A 505 -16.54 0.32 -4.47
CA VAL A 505 -17.19 -0.78 -5.19
C VAL A 505 -17.34 -0.42 -6.66
N TYR A 506 -16.86 -1.35 -7.49
CA TYR A 506 -16.81 -1.21 -8.95
C TYR A 506 -17.76 -2.18 -9.68
N VAL A 507 -18.81 -2.69 -9.00
CA VAL A 507 -19.81 -3.61 -9.61
C VAL A 507 -21.25 -3.37 -9.17
N ARG A 508 -22.17 -3.51 -10.13
CA ARG A 508 -23.64 -3.28 -10.08
C ARG A 508 -24.41 -3.94 -8.93
N ARG A 509 -24.09 -5.17 -8.50
CA ARG A 509 -24.94 -5.93 -7.55
C ARG A 509 -25.01 -5.32 -6.13
N LEU A 510 -24.18 -4.34 -5.83
CA LEU A 510 -24.09 -3.66 -4.53
C LEU A 510 -24.48 -2.17 -4.61
N VAL A 511 -25.10 -1.77 -5.72
CA VAL A 511 -25.36 -0.37 -6.06
C VAL A 511 -26.84 -0.05 -5.88
N LEU A 512 -27.13 1.05 -5.19
CA LEU A 512 -28.48 1.58 -5.03
C LEU A 512 -28.97 2.24 -6.32
N PRO A 513 -30.29 2.41 -6.53
CA PRO A 513 -30.83 2.96 -7.78
C PRO A 513 -30.28 4.34 -8.18
N ASP A 514 -29.79 5.14 -7.22
CA ASP A 514 -29.20 6.46 -7.46
C ASP A 514 -27.69 6.41 -7.82
N GLY A 515 -27.09 5.22 -7.83
CA GLY A 515 -25.67 4.99 -8.10
C GLY A 515 -24.78 5.06 -6.86
N SER A 516 -25.34 5.28 -5.67
CA SER A 516 -24.60 5.22 -4.41
C SER A 516 -24.39 3.77 -3.95
N ILE A 517 -23.46 3.56 -3.01
CA ILE A 517 -23.16 2.24 -2.44
C ILE A 517 -23.30 2.23 -0.92
N LEU A 518 -23.71 1.08 -0.37
CA LEU A 518 -23.70 0.86 1.07
C LEU A 518 -22.31 0.37 1.49
N ARG A 519 -21.54 1.25 2.12
CA ARG A 519 -20.17 0.97 2.56
C ARG A 519 -20.11 0.82 4.08
N ALA A 520 -19.37 -0.17 4.56
CA ALA A 520 -19.10 -0.30 5.97
C ALA A 520 -18.21 0.86 6.49
N ARG A 521 -18.37 1.22 7.76
CA ARG A 521 -17.65 2.36 8.36
C ARG A 521 -16.15 2.12 8.48
N HIS A 522 -15.76 0.87 8.71
CA HIS A 522 -14.38 0.47 8.94
C HIS A 522 -13.92 -0.49 7.84
N ALA A 523 -12.61 -0.53 7.61
CA ALA A 523 -11.99 -1.50 6.73
C ALA A 523 -12.38 -2.93 7.16
N GLY A 524 -12.76 -3.75 6.18
CA GLY A 524 -13.03 -5.16 6.40
C GLY A 524 -11.75 -5.91 6.76
N ARG A 525 -11.83 -6.74 7.80
CA ARG A 525 -10.70 -7.48 8.36
C ARG A 525 -11.16 -8.88 8.77
N PRO A 526 -10.25 -9.87 8.82
CA PRO A 526 -10.56 -11.19 9.37
C PRO A 526 -11.04 -11.08 10.82
N THR A 527 -11.95 -11.96 11.23
CA THR A 527 -12.30 -12.10 12.65
C THR A 527 -11.16 -12.69 13.47
N ARG A 528 -11.21 -12.46 14.79
CA ARG A 528 -10.16 -12.82 15.74
C ARG A 528 -9.76 -14.31 15.67
N ASP A 529 -10.73 -15.19 15.43
CA ASP A 529 -10.56 -16.65 15.36
C ASP A 529 -9.83 -17.13 14.08
N CYS A 530 -9.72 -16.27 13.06
CA CYS A 530 -9.00 -16.55 11.82
C CYS A 530 -7.59 -15.91 11.75
N LEU A 531 -7.20 -15.05 12.70
CA LEU A 531 -5.97 -14.25 12.57
C LEU A 531 -4.67 -15.07 12.45
N PHE A 532 -4.63 -16.27 13.02
CA PHE A 532 -3.42 -17.10 13.11
C PHE A 532 -3.58 -18.43 12.37
N ARG A 533 -4.39 -18.47 11.30
CA ARG A 533 -4.62 -19.65 10.46
C ARG A 533 -4.47 -19.27 9.00
N ASP A 534 -3.91 -20.14 8.18
CA ASP A 534 -3.72 -19.87 6.76
C ASP A 534 -5.02 -20.18 5.98
N PRO A 535 -5.75 -19.16 5.53
CA PRO A 535 -7.05 -19.40 4.92
C PRO A 535 -6.94 -19.83 3.45
N VAL A 536 -5.73 -19.83 2.87
CA VAL A 536 -5.47 -20.24 1.49
C VAL A 536 -4.95 -21.67 1.45
N MET A 537 -4.04 -22.04 2.35
CA MET A 537 -3.33 -23.33 2.31
C MET A 537 -3.94 -24.42 3.20
N ASP A 538 -4.66 -24.07 4.28
CA ASP A 538 -5.14 -25.06 5.27
C ASP A 538 -6.37 -25.89 4.81
N GLY A 539 -6.82 -25.75 3.56
CA GLY A 539 -7.88 -26.57 2.95
C GLY A 539 -9.29 -26.42 3.55
N LYS A 540 -9.47 -25.60 4.60
CA LYS A 540 -10.78 -25.22 5.12
C LYS A 540 -11.35 -24.13 4.24
N PHE A 541 -12.35 -24.47 3.43
CA PHE A 541 -13.09 -23.51 2.62
C PHE A 541 -13.43 -22.25 3.42
N TRP A 542 -13.10 -21.09 2.83
CA TRP A 542 -13.31 -19.71 3.30
C TRP A 542 -14.75 -19.36 3.73
N SER A 543 -15.69 -20.30 3.61
CA SER A 543 -17.08 -20.25 4.05
C SER A 543 -17.30 -19.94 5.54
N GLY A 544 -16.25 -19.99 6.37
CA GLY A 544 -16.33 -19.76 7.82
C GLY A 544 -15.60 -18.52 8.37
N CYS A 545 -14.69 -17.87 7.62
CA CYS A 545 -14.08 -16.63 8.10
C CYS A 545 -15.06 -15.48 7.92
N SER A 546 -15.70 -15.12 9.03
CA SER A 546 -16.54 -13.93 9.08
C SER A 546 -15.65 -12.68 8.94
N PHE A 547 -16.09 -11.69 8.17
CA PHE A 547 -15.50 -10.35 8.22
C PHE A 547 -16.34 -9.50 9.15
N CYS A 548 -15.70 -8.80 10.09
CA CYS A 548 -16.39 -7.81 10.90
C CYS A 548 -16.18 -6.43 10.30
N SER A 549 -17.28 -5.78 9.92
CA SER A 549 -17.30 -4.35 9.64
C SER A 549 -18.64 -3.78 10.12
N HIS A 550 -18.59 -2.66 10.86
CA HIS A 550 -19.80 -2.04 11.39
C HIS A 550 -20.53 -1.33 10.22
N ARG A 551 -21.73 -1.81 9.87
CA ARG A 551 -22.57 -1.18 8.83
C ARG A 551 -23.22 0.10 9.36
N ILE A 552 -23.43 1.06 8.48
CA ILE A 552 -24.35 2.17 8.71
C ILE A 552 -25.75 1.65 8.39
N ALA A 553 -26.71 1.88 9.29
CA ALA A 553 -28.13 1.58 9.08
C ALA A 553 -28.77 2.59 8.13
#